data_AF-A0A3P3VY88-F1
#
_entry.id   AF-A0A3P3VY88-F1
#
_cell.length_a   1.000
_cell.length_b   1.000
_cell.length_c   1.000
_cell.angle_alpha   90.00
_cell.angle_beta   90.00
_cell.angle_gamma   90.00
#
_symmetry.space_group_name_H-M   'P 1'
#
loop_
_entity.id
_entity.type
_entity.pdbx_description
1 polymer ?
#
loop_
_entity_poly.entity_id
_entity_poly.type
_entity_poly.pdbx_seq_one_letter_code
_entity_poly.pdbx_strand_id
1 'polypeptide(L)' 'MEVQKMLLHQLTQEVIDCVGEKKFENVTNKIFAARELINVILDNSESQELIIELDKYSKLLDMMESKVK' A
#
# COMPACT_ATOMS: atom_id res chain seq x y z
N MET A 1 -1.09 1.48 15.97
CA MET A 1 -1.93 2.11 14.93
C MET A 1 -1.19 3.21 14.17
N GLU A 2 -0.74 4.30 14.80
CA GLU A 2 -0.03 5.39 14.08
C GLU A 2 1.24 4.94 13.36
N VAL A 3 2.06 4.11 14.00
CA VAL A 3 3.28 3.54 13.39
C VAL A 3 2.96 2.72 12.13
N GLN A 4 1.89 1.93 12.16
CA GLN A 4 1.46 1.11 11.02
C GLN A 4 0.97 1.99 9.87
N LYS A 5 0.26 3.09 10.16
CA LYS A 5 -0.16 4.05 9.13
C LYS A 5 1.03 4.75 8.46
N MET A 6 2.01 5.19 9.25
CA MET A 6 3.23 5.80 8.70
C MET A 6 3.99 4.82 7.82
N LEU A 7 4.10 3.57 8.25
CA LEU A 7 4.75 2.51 7.47
C LEU A 7 3.99 2.20 6.18
N LEU A 8 2.66 2.15 6.21
CA LEU A 8 1.84 1.94 5.01
C LEU A 8 2.01 3.09 4.01
N HIS A 9 2.03 4.32 4.50
CA HIS A 9 2.28 5.49 3.68
C HIS A 9 3.65 5.42 3.00
N GLN A 10 4.70 5.12 3.78
CA GLN A 10 6.06 4.97 3.25
C GLN A 10 6.16 3.85 2.21
N LEU A 11 5.63 2.66 2.48
CA LEU A 11 5.64 1.54 1.54
C LEU A 11 4.92 1.89 0.23
N THR A 12 3.79 2.59 0.33
CA THR A 12 3.04 3.04 -0.85
C THR A 12 3.83 4.06 -1.65
N GLN A 13 4.52 5.00 -0.99
CA GLN A 13 5.37 5.97 -1.67
C GLN A 13 6.54 5.28 -2.39
N GLU A 14 7.19 4.32 -1.74
CA GLU A 14 8.26 3.54 -2.38
C GLU A 14 7.76 2.77 -3.62
N VAL A 15 6.53 2.27 -3.61
CA VAL A 15 5.90 1.66 -4.80
C VAL A 15 5.74 2.69 -5.91
N ILE A 16 5.21 3.88 -5.61
CA ILE A 16 5.01 4.95 -6.59
C ILE A 16 6.36 5.36 -7.20
N ASP A 17 7.38 5.55 -6.37
CA ASP A 17 8.71 5.96 -6.81
C ASP A 17 9.33 4.89 -7.72
N CYS A 18 9.26 3.61 -7.33
CA CYS A 18 9.77 2.52 -8.15
C CYS A 18 9.03 2.42 -9.50
N VAL A 19 7.71 2.64 -9.54
CA VAL A 19 6.94 2.67 -10.79
C VAL A 19 7.33 3.88 -11.64
N GLY A 20 7.47 5.06 -11.05
CA GLY A 20 7.89 6.29 -11.73
C GLY A 20 9.29 6.18 -12.34
N GLU A 21 10.21 5.53 -11.62
CA GLU A 21 11.58 5.26 -12.06
C GLU A 21 11.71 4.01 -12.95
N LYS A 22 10.62 3.28 -13.21
CA LYS A 22 10.60 2.00 -13.95
C LYS A 22 11.49 0.90 -13.35
N LYS A 23 11.73 0.94 -12.03
CA LYS A 23 12.52 -0.06 -11.28
C LYS A 23 11.60 -1.18 -10.78
N PHE A 24 11.11 -2.00 -11.70
CA PHE A 24 10.05 -2.98 -11.43
C PHE A 24 10.47 -4.20 -10.61
N GLU A 25 11.77 -4.48 -10.53
CA GLU A 25 12.34 -5.67 -9.88
C GLU A 25 11.88 -5.86 -8.42
N ASN A 26 11.58 -4.76 -7.73
CA ASN A 26 11.17 -4.76 -6.33
C ASN A 26 9.73 -4.31 -6.09
N VAL A 27 9.01 -3.88 -7.11
CA VAL A 27 7.67 -3.29 -6.94
C VAL A 27 6.66 -4.32 -6.46
N THR A 28 6.66 -5.52 -7.04
CA THR A 28 5.70 -6.58 -6.67
C THR A 28 5.82 -6.97 -5.20
N ASN A 29 7.05 -7.11 -4.68
CA ASN A 29 7.27 -7.44 -3.27
C ASN A 29 6.81 -6.31 -2.34
N LYS A 30 6.99 -5.06 -2.74
CA LYS A 30 6.54 -3.89 -1.97
C LYS A 30 5.01 -3.76 -1.97
N ILE A 31 4.36 -4.00 -3.11
CA ILE A 31 2.90 -4.05 -3.21
C ILE A 31 2.34 -5.15 -2.29
N PHE A 32 2.96 -6.33 -2.29
CA PHE A 32 2.58 -7.42 -1.39
C PHE A 32 2.70 -7.01 0.08
N ALA A 33 3.85 -6.45 0.49
CA ALA A 33 4.07 -6.00 1.86
C ALA A 33 3.07 -4.90 2.30
N ALA A 34 2.74 -3.97 1.41
CA ALA A 34 1.74 -2.93 1.68
C ALA A 34 0.34 -3.51 1.86
N ARG A 35 -0.06 -4.51 1.05
CA ARG A 35 -1.34 -5.21 1.18
C ARG A 35 -1.46 -6.00 2.49
N GLU A 36 -0.40 -6.71 2.88
CA GLU A 36 -0.36 -7.41 4.17
C GLU A 36 -0.52 -6.43 5.34
N LEU A 37 0.12 -5.26 5.26
CA LEU A 37 -0.03 -4.23 6.29
C LEU A 37 -1.44 -3.64 6.32
N ILE A 38 -2.10 -3.46 5.16
CA ILE A 38 -3.52 -3.06 5.09
C ILE A 38 -4.39 -4.08 5.82
N ASN A 39 -4.22 -5.38 5.55
CA ASN A 39 -4.99 -6.44 6.20
C ASN A 39 -4.79 -6.42 7.72
N VAL A 40 -3.54 -6.29 8.18
CA VAL A 40 -3.23 -6.17 9.61
C VAL A 40 -3.91 -4.95 10.25
N ILE A 41 -3.96 -3.81 9.57
CA ILE A 41 -4.63 -2.61 10.11
C ILE A 41 -6.16 -2.82 10.13
N LEU A 42 -6.74 -3.45 9.10
CA LEU A 42 -8.16 -3.76 9.02
C LEU A 42 -8.59 -4.71 10.15
N ASP A 43 -7.85 -5.78 10.38
CA ASP A 43 -8.14 -6.78 11.42
C ASP A 43 -8.15 -6.18 12.84
N ASN A 44 -7.48 -5.04 13.03
CA ASN A 44 -7.35 -4.35 14.31
C ASN A 44 -8.12 -3.03 14.37
N SER A 45 -9.01 -2.74 13.41
CA SER A 45 -9.72 -1.46 13.31
C SER A 45 -11.22 -1.64 13.11
N GLU A 46 -12.01 -1.02 13.98
CA GLU A 46 -13.46 -0.85 13.81
C GLU A 46 -13.84 0.51 13.19
N SER A 47 -12.85 1.38 12.93
CA SER A 47 -13.09 2.74 12.41
C SER A 47 -13.46 2.70 10.93
N GLN A 48 -14.67 3.13 10.60
CA GLN A 48 -15.13 3.28 9.21
C GLN A 48 -14.28 4.27 8.41
N GLU A 49 -13.84 5.36 9.04
CA GLU A 49 -12.97 6.35 8.39
C GLU A 49 -11.63 5.72 8.00
N LEU A 50 -11.05 4.90 8.87
CA LEU A 50 -9.82 4.18 8.59
C LEU A 50 -10.03 3.14 7.48
N ILE A 51 -11.15 2.41 7.48
CA ILE A 51 -11.47 1.46 6.41
C ILE A 51 -11.53 2.17 5.04
N ILE A 52 -12.17 3.34 4.97
CA ILE A 52 -12.24 4.16 3.75
C ILE A 52 -10.85 4.66 3.34
N GLU A 53 -10.01 5.04 4.31
CA GLU A 53 -8.63 5.45 4.06
C GLU A 53 -7.81 4.29 3.44
N LEU A 54 -7.92 3.09 3.99
CA LEU A 54 -7.21 1.89 3.52
C LEU A 54 -7.67 1.45 2.13
N ASP A 55 -8.96 1.58 1.80
CA ASP A 55 -9.47 1.32 0.45
C ASP A 55 -8.81 2.21 -0.61
N LYS A 56 -8.49 3.48 -0.26
CA LYS A 56 -7.74 4.37 -1.17
C LYS A 56 -6.32 3.86 -1.42
N TYR A 57 -5.64 3.38 -0.38
CA TYR A 57 -4.33 2.76 -0.51
C TYR A 57 -4.38 1.49 -1.38
N SER A 58 -5.35 0.60 -1.14
CA SER A 58 -5.55 -0.61 -1.95
C SER A 58 -5.75 -0.28 -3.44
N LYS A 59 -6.64 0.66 -3.76
CA LYS A 59 -6.88 1.10 -5.16
C LYS A 59 -5.64 1.68 -5.82
N LEU A 60 -4.84 2.44 -5.06
CA LEU A 60 -3.59 2.99 -5.56
C LEU A 60 -2.58 1.87 -5.88
N LEU A 61 -2.45 0.87 -4.99
CA LEU A 61 -1.59 -0.29 -5.21
C LEU A 61 -2.05 -1.12 -6.42
N ASP A 62 -3.35 -1.31 -6.63
CA ASP A 62 -3.90 -1.99 -7.81
C ASP A 62 -3.52 -1.25 -9.11
N MET A 63 -3.65 0.08 -9.10
CA MET A 63 -3.24 0.91 -10.22
C MET A 63 -1.73 0.78 -10.47
N MET A 64 -0.90 0.78 -9.43
CA MET A 64 0.55 0.58 -9.57
C MET A 64 0.88 -0.80 -10.11
N GLU A 65 0.24 -1.86 -9.60
CA GLU A 65 0.43 -3.23 -10.09
C GLU A 65 0.11 -3.35 -11.58
N SER A 66 -0.97 -2.70 -12.04
CA SER A 66 -1.35 -2.70 -13.46
C SER A 66 -0.34 -2.01 -14.40
N LYS A 67 0.54 -1.15 -13.86
CA LYS A 67 1.59 -0.47 -14.63
C LYS A 67 2.89 -1.26 -14.71
N VAL A 68 3.01 -2.31 -13.91
CA VAL A 68 4.19 -3.19 -13.83
C VAL A 68 4.00 -4.47 -14.64
N LYS A 69 2.75 -4.91 -14.81
CA LYS A 69 2.34 -5.98 -15.73
C LYS A 69 2.44 -5.53 -17.18
#